data_AF-A0A1F5ZS98-F1
#
_entry.id   AF-A0A1F5ZS98-F1
#
_cell.length_a   1.000
_cell.length_b   1.000
_cell.length_c   1.000
_cell.angle_alpha   90.00
_cell.angle_beta   90.00
_cell.angle_gamma   90.00
#
_symmetry.space_group_name_H-M   'P 1'
#
loop_
_entity.id
_entity.type
_entity.pdbx_description
1 polymer ?
#
loop_
_entity_poly.entity_id
_entity_poly.type
_entity_poly.pdbx_seq_one_letter_code
_entity_poly.pdbx_strand_id
1 'polypeptide(L)'
;MKLNEKVAAHSLAIMAGAYYIVCASLIYIAPDLYKSIAISWAHGADLSQIWRGSPPEIGTMLWGLVTFTVSAWITGYIFAFIYNHLLKNK
;
A
#
# COMPACT_ATOMS: atom_id res chain seq x y z
N MET A 1 21.16 -7.01 14.66
CA MET A 1 20.40 -8.28 14.74
C MET A 1 19.80 -8.55 13.36
N LYS A 2 19.81 -9.79 12.86
CA LYS A 2 19.16 -10.13 11.58
C LYS A 2 17.64 -10.03 11.70
N LEU A 3 16.97 -9.64 10.62
CA LEU A 3 15.52 -9.69 10.51
C LEU A 3 15.08 -11.09 10.08
N ASN A 4 13.96 -11.58 10.62
CA ASN A 4 13.31 -12.77 10.07
C ASN A 4 12.46 -12.34 8.86
N GLU A 5 12.76 -12.89 7.68
CA GLU A 5 12.16 -12.47 6.41
C GLU A 5 10.65 -12.73 6.37
N LYS A 6 10.18 -13.84 6.95
CA LYS A 6 8.74 -14.14 7.01
C LYS A 6 8.01 -13.18 7.94
N VAL A 7 8.60 -12.87 9.11
CA VAL A 7 8.02 -11.92 10.06
C VAL A 7 7.94 -10.53 9.43
N ALA A 8 8.97 -10.08 8.72
CA ALA A 8 8.96 -8.80 8.02
C ALA A 8 7.90 -8.77 6.91
N ALA A 9 7.81 -9.83 6.10
CA ALA A 9 6.83 -9.96 5.04
C ALA A 9 5.39 -9.95 5.57
N HIS A 10 5.08 -10.75 6.60
CA HIS A 10 3.75 -10.77 7.21
C HIS A 10 3.38 -9.45 7.87
N SER A 11 4.32 -8.85 8.60
CA SER A 11 4.09 -7.55 9.25
C SER A 11 3.74 -6.47 8.22
N LEU A 12 4.51 -6.40 7.13
CA LEU A 12 4.27 -5.40 6.09
C LEU A 12 2.97 -5.68 5.32
N ALA A 13 2.67 -6.96 5.04
CA ALA A 13 1.42 -7.35 4.40
C ALA A 13 0.18 -6.97 5.22
N ILE A 14 0.20 -7.27 6.53
CA ILE A 14 -0.93 -6.95 7.44
C ILE A 14 -1.12 -5.43 7.52
N MET A 15 -0.03 -4.69 7.72
CA MET A 15 -0.07 -3.23 7.83
C MET A 15 -0.58 -2.59 6.52
N ALA A 16 -0.05 -3.02 5.37
CA ALA A 16 -0.47 -2.54 4.07
C ALA A 16 -1.92 -2.90 3.73
N GLY A 17 -2.36 -4.13 4.04
CA GLY A 17 -3.74 -4.57 3.83
C GLY A 17 -4.73 -3.76 4.67
N ALA A 18 -4.42 -3.55 5.96
CA ALA A 18 -5.23 -2.70 6.84
C ALA A 18 -5.29 -1.26 6.32
N TYR A 19 -4.14 -0.71 5.91
CA TYR A 19 -4.06 0.62 5.33
C TYR A 19 -4.90 0.75 4.05
N TYR A 20 -4.85 -0.24 3.16
CA TYR A 20 -5.69 -0.28 1.96
C TYR A 20 -7.18 -0.25 2.30
N ILE A 21 -7.62 -1.01 3.31
CA ILE A 21 -9.03 -1.04 3.74
C ILE A 21 -9.46 0.35 4.23
N VAL A 22 -8.61 1.07 4.97
CA VAL A 22 -8.88 2.45 5.39
C VAL A 22 -9.05 3.36 4.16
N CYS A 23 -8.14 3.30 3.19
CA CYS A 23 -8.24 4.07 1.96
C CYS A 23 -9.53 3.74 1.17
N ALA A 24 -9.84 2.45 1.03
CA ALA A 24 -11.03 1.97 0.35
C ALA A 24 -12.33 2.35 1.08
N SER A 25 -12.29 2.49 2.41
CA SER A 25 -13.45 2.98 3.18
C SER A 25 -13.63 4.49 3.02
N LEU A 26 -12.53 5.25 3.05
CA LEU A 26 -12.55 6.71 2.93
C LEU A 26 -13.13 7.19 1.60
N ILE A 27 -12.89 6.48 0.50
CA ILE A 27 -13.45 6.89 -0.80
C ILE A 27 -14.99 6.81 -0.85
N TYR A 28 -15.63 5.97 -0.03
CA TYR A 28 -17.09 5.91 0.08
C TYR A 28 -17.67 6.86 1.12
N ILE A 29 -16.98 7.04 2.26
CA ILE A 29 -17.51 7.79 3.40
C ILE A 29 -17.17 9.29 3.31
N ALA A 30 -15.97 9.62 2.81
CA ALA A 30 -15.44 10.98 2.74
C ALA A 30 -14.58 11.19 1.47
N PRO A 31 -15.19 11.12 0.27
CA PRO A 31 -14.46 11.14 -1.00
C PRO A 31 -13.58 12.39 -1.19
N ASP A 32 -14.03 13.56 -0.74
CA ASP A 32 -13.25 14.80 -0.85
C ASP A 32 -12.02 14.80 0.05
N LEU A 33 -12.11 14.19 1.23
CA LEU A 33 -10.97 14.00 2.12
C LEU A 33 -9.96 13.03 1.50
N TYR A 34 -10.43 11.90 0.95
CA TYR A 34 -9.54 10.97 0.26
C TYR A 34 -8.86 11.64 -0.94
N LYS A 35 -9.59 12.42 -1.72
CA LYS A 35 -9.08 13.17 -2.86
C LYS A 35 -7.99 14.17 -2.46
N SER A 36 -8.20 14.96 -1.41
CA SER A 36 -7.21 15.95 -0.95
C SER A 36 -5.91 15.29 -0.49
N ILE A 37 -6.02 14.16 0.24
CA ILE A 37 -4.87 13.36 0.65
C ILE A 37 -4.13 12.81 -0.58
N ALA A 38 -4.84 12.18 -1.53
CA ALA A 38 -4.22 11.60 -2.72
C ALA A 38 -3.48 12.65 -3.57
N ILE A 39 -4.08 13.83 -3.76
CA ILE A 39 -3.44 14.95 -4.47
C ILE A 39 -2.16 15.39 -3.76
N SER A 40 -2.15 15.43 -2.42
CA SER A 40 -0.98 15.88 -1.65
C SER A 40 0.27 14.99 -1.82
N TRP A 41 0.10 13.73 -2.24
CA TRP A 41 1.20 12.80 -2.49
C TRP A 41 1.62 12.76 -3.96
N ALA A 42 0.85 13.34 -4.87
CA ALA A 42 1.18 13.37 -6.28
C ALA A 42 2.21 14.47 -6.57
N HIS A 43 3.34 14.08 -7.18
CA HIS A 43 4.43 15.02 -7.49
C HIS A 43 4.59 15.28 -9.01
N GLY A 44 4.01 14.44 -9.87
CA GLY A 44 4.22 14.48 -11.33
C GLY A 44 2.93 14.42 -12.16
N ALA A 45 1.76 14.42 -11.54
CA ALA A 45 0.47 14.39 -12.23
C ALA A 45 -0.55 15.25 -11.47
N ASP A 46 -1.35 16.02 -12.20
CA ASP A 46 -2.49 16.72 -11.63
C ASP A 46 -3.69 15.75 -11.50
N LEU A 47 -3.77 15.08 -10.35
CA LEU A 47 -4.86 14.15 -10.06
C LEU A 47 -6.23 14.83 -10.02
N SER A 48 -6.30 16.17 -9.88
CA SER A 48 -7.59 16.88 -9.87
C SER A 48 -8.28 16.84 -11.24
N GLN A 49 -7.51 16.77 -12.32
CA GLN A 49 -8.02 16.77 -13.70
C GLN A 49 -8.45 15.39 -14.20
N ILE A 50 -7.90 14.32 -13.64
CA ILE A 50 -8.16 12.92 -14.05
C ILE A 50 -8.93 12.11 -13.01
N TRP A 51 -9.51 12.79 -12.02
CA TRP A 51 -10.24 12.16 -10.92
C TRP A 51 -11.53 11.51 -11.41
N ARG A 52 -11.82 10.28 -10.95
CA ARG A 52 -13.09 9.61 -11.25
C ARG A 52 -14.22 10.22 -10.43
N GLY A 53 -15.38 10.43 -11.05
CA GLY A 53 -16.56 10.97 -10.36
C GLY A 53 -17.25 9.98 -9.42
N SER A 54 -16.94 8.69 -9.52
CA SER A 54 -17.51 7.62 -8.69
C SER A 54 -16.44 6.66 -8.19
N PRO A 55 -16.64 6.02 -7.00
CA PRO A 55 -15.77 4.96 -6.53
C PRO A 55 -15.70 3.77 -7.52
N PRO A 56 -14.57 3.06 -7.58
CA PRO A 56 -14.46 1.79 -8.31
C PRO A 56 -15.50 0.75 -7.85
N GLU A 57 -15.83 -0.20 -8.71
CA GLU A 57 -16.62 -1.37 -8.33
C GLU A 57 -15.94 -2.17 -7.20
N ILE A 58 -16.74 -2.76 -6.32
CA ILE A 58 -16.27 -3.54 -5.17
C ILE A 58 -15.31 -4.66 -5.61
N GLY A 59 -15.59 -5.35 -6.72
CA GLY A 59 -14.72 -6.39 -7.26
C GLY A 59 -13.32 -5.88 -7.61
N THR A 60 -13.23 -4.66 -8.17
CA THR A 60 -11.95 -4.00 -8.46
C THR A 60 -11.19 -3.66 -7.17
N MET A 61 -11.90 -3.21 -6.12
CA MET A 61 -11.27 -2.92 -4.83
C MET A 61 -10.78 -4.18 -4.12
N LEU A 62 -11.53 -5.28 -4.15
CA LEU A 62 -11.09 -6.55 -3.58
C LEU A 62 -9.84 -7.08 -4.30
N TRP A 63 -9.82 -6.98 -5.63
CA TRP A 63 -8.63 -7.31 -6.40
C TRP A 63 -7.44 -6.41 -6.05
N GLY A 64 -7.68 -5.11 -5.88
CA GLY A 64 -6.68 -4.16 -5.39
C GLY A 64 -6.15 -4.52 -4.00
N LEU A 65 -7.01 -4.90 -3.06
CA LEU A 65 -6.60 -5.34 -1.72
C LEU A 65 -5.68 -6.56 -1.78
N VAL A 66 -6.04 -7.57 -2.56
CA VAL A 66 -5.24 -8.79 -2.72
C VAL A 66 -3.87 -8.45 -3.32
N THR A 67 -3.87 -7.74 -4.45
CA THR A 67 -2.63 -7.42 -5.17
C THR A 67 -1.72 -6.48 -4.37
N PHE A 68 -2.27 -5.49 -3.67
CA PHE A 68 -1.52 -4.58 -2.80
C PHE A 68 -0.91 -5.33 -1.61
N THR A 69 -1.68 -6.19 -0.95
CA THR A 69 -1.22 -6.99 0.20
C THR A 69 -0.11 -7.96 -0.20
N VAL A 70 -0.27 -8.66 -1.32
CA VAL A 70 0.76 -9.57 -1.86
C VAL A 70 2.02 -8.80 -2.25
N SER A 71 1.88 -7.65 -2.90
CA SER A 71 3.01 -6.79 -3.26
C SER A 71 3.78 -6.31 -2.02
N ALA A 72 3.06 -5.93 -0.96
CA ALA A 72 3.64 -5.55 0.32
C ALA A 72 4.34 -6.73 1.02
N TRP A 73 3.76 -7.94 0.98
CA TRP A 73 4.40 -9.14 1.50
C TRP A 73 5.75 -9.41 0.80
N ILE A 74 5.76 -9.39 -0.54
CA ILE A 74 6.98 -9.58 -1.34
C ILE A 74 8.02 -8.51 -0.99
N THR A 75 7.57 -7.25 -0.89
CA THR A 75 8.44 -6.12 -0.54
C THR A 75 9.08 -6.30 0.84
N GLY A 76 8.31 -6.76 1.83
CA GLY A 76 8.81 -6.98 3.19
C GLY A 76 9.84 -8.12 3.25
N TYR A 77 9.61 -9.18 2.47
CA TYR A 77 10.58 -10.27 2.32
C TYR A 77 11.90 -9.77 1.70
N ILE A 78 11.80 -9.07 0.57
CA ILE A 78 12.97 -8.52 -0.14
C ILE A 78 13.73 -7.54 0.76
N PHE A 79 13.02 -6.67 1.47
CA PHE A 79 13.62 -5.73 2.40
C PHE A 79 14.46 -6.44 3.47
N ALA A 80 13.90 -7.45 4.14
CA ALA A 80 14.62 -8.20 5.16
C ALA A 80 15.83 -8.95 4.59
N PHE A 81 15.70 -9.53 3.39
CA PHE A 81 16.80 -10.17 2.69
C PHE A 81 17.96 -9.18 2.41
N ILE A 82 17.66 -8.02 1.82
CA ILE A 82 18.65 -6.98 1.52
C ILE A 82 19.30 -6.48 2.82
N TYR A 83 18.50 -6.19 3.85
CA TYR A 83 18.99 -5.76 5.15
C TYR A 83 19.99 -6.76 5.75
N ASN A 84 19.64 -8.05 5.75
CA ASN A 84 20.49 -9.11 6.27
C ASN A 84 21.78 -9.28 5.46
N HIS A 85 21.71 -9.13 4.14
CA HIS A 85 22.89 -9.18 3.27
C HIS A 85 23.85 -8.03 3.56
N LEU A 86 23.35 -6.79 3.66
CA LEU A 86 24.15 -5.62 3.96
C LEU A 86 24.74 -5.67 5.39
N LEU A 87 24.00 -6.23 6.35
CA LEU A 87 24.48 -6.41 7.72
C LEU A 87 25.67 -7.40 7.79
N LYS A 88 25.70 -8.42 6.93
CA LYS A 88 26.80 -9.40 6.87
C LYS A 88 28.09 -8.79 6.31
N ASN A 89 27.99 -7.78 5.45
CA ASN A 89 29.11 -7.14 4.78
C ASN A 89 29.63 -5.88 5.53
N LYS A 90 29.18 -5.67 6.78
CA LYS A 90 29.72 -4.68 7.72
C LYS A 90 30.57 -5.38 8.76
#